data_AF-A0A397GW23-F1
#
_entry.id   AF-A0A397GW23-F1
#
_cell.length_a   1.000
_cell.length_b   1.000
_cell.length_c   1.000
_cell.angle_alpha   90.00
_cell.angle_beta   90.00
_cell.angle_gamma   90.00
#
_symmetry.space_group_name_H-M   'P 1'
#
loop_
_entity.id
_entity.type
_entity.pdbx_description
1 polymer ?
#
loop_
_entity_poly.entity_id
_entity_poly.type
_entity_poly.pdbx_seq_one_letter_code
_entity_poly.pdbx_strand_id
1 'polypeptide(L)'
;MIYLKLAGLKISDALLKAILRSCPDINFLILDRSYGFTNIPIIEIAKYCLKLLHLNLDACKSLTDRCISEITRFCPNLKYISLVSLYRDNNISSKSVIEIAQSCPNLVYLNLNGQPFINDESICMIVRSCVNL
;
A
#
# COMPACT_ATOMS: atom_id res chain seq x y z
N MET A 1 -1.37 13.34 -14.51
CA MET A 1 -1.26 12.91 -13.11
C MET A 1 -2.65 12.63 -12.58
N ILE A 2 -3.03 11.38 -12.35
CA ILE A 2 -4.38 11.02 -11.87
C ILE A 2 -4.34 10.85 -10.36
N TYR A 3 -5.24 11.57 -9.68
CA TYR A 3 -5.44 11.52 -8.25
C TYR A 3 -6.84 10.96 -7.96
N LEU A 4 -6.91 9.85 -7.23
CA LEU A 4 -8.15 9.21 -6.83
C LEU A 4 -8.18 9.00 -5.32
N LYS A 5 -9.18 9.61 -4.68
CA LYS A 5 -9.47 9.43 -3.25
C LYS A 5 -10.88 8.92 -3.05
N LEU A 6 -10.97 7.74 -2.44
CA LEU A 6 -12.21 7.05 -2.08
C LEU A 6 -12.12 6.70 -0.60
N ALA A 7 -12.22 7.72 0.26
CA ALA A 7 -12.00 7.61 1.70
C ALA A 7 -13.30 7.34 2.47
N GLY A 8 -13.29 6.38 3.40
CA GLY A 8 -14.42 6.06 4.27
C GLY A 8 -15.65 5.48 3.54
N LEU A 9 -15.47 4.95 2.33
CA LEU A 9 -16.56 4.45 1.50
C LEU A 9 -16.69 2.93 1.61
N LYS A 10 -17.94 2.44 1.50
CA LYS A 10 -18.22 1.02 1.27
C LYS A 10 -18.04 0.72 -0.22
N ILE A 11 -16.95 0.04 -0.59
CA ILE A 11 -16.56 -0.27 -1.96
C ILE A 11 -16.52 -1.80 -2.11
N SER A 12 -17.18 -2.34 -3.12
CA SER A 12 -17.11 -3.78 -3.42
C SER A 12 -15.86 -4.12 -4.24
N ASP A 13 -15.43 -5.39 -4.20
CA ASP A 13 -14.37 -5.91 -5.07
C ASP A 13 -14.64 -5.59 -6.54
N ALA A 14 -15.88 -5.77 -7.00
CA ALA A 14 -16.26 -5.54 -8.39
C ALA A 14 -16.04 -4.07 -8.79
N LEU A 15 -16.46 -3.13 -7.93
CA LEU A 15 -16.28 -1.70 -8.19
C LEU A 15 -14.80 -1.32 -8.19
N LEU A 16 -14.04 -1.76 -7.19
CA LEU A 16 -12.61 -1.41 -7.10
C LEU A 16 -11.84 -1.97 -8.30
N LYS A 17 -12.11 -3.22 -8.72
CA LYS A 17 -11.50 -3.79 -9.92
C LYS A 17 -11.86 -3.03 -11.19
N ALA A 18 -13.12 -2.62 -11.34
CA ALA A 18 -13.55 -1.82 -12.49
C ALA A 18 -12.77 -0.51 -12.58
N ILE A 19 -12.64 0.19 -11.45
CA ILE A 19 -11.86 1.44 -11.35
C ILE A 19 -10.40 1.21 -11.77
N LEU A 20 -9.73 0.20 -11.19
CA LEU A 20 -8.32 -0.09 -11.48
C LEU A 20 -8.10 -0.40 -12.97
N ARG A 21 -9.02 -1.15 -13.59
CA ARG A 21 -8.96 -1.49 -15.02
C ARG A 21 -9.22 -0.31 -15.94
N SER A 22 -10.12 0.58 -15.55
CA SER A 22 -10.49 1.76 -16.34
C SER A 22 -9.50 2.92 -16.18
N CYS A 23 -8.69 2.92 -15.12
CA CYS A 23 -7.77 4.01 -14.80
C CYS A 23 -6.33 3.50 -14.54
N PRO A 24 -5.61 2.98 -15.56
CA PRO A 24 -4.25 2.45 -15.37
C PRO A 24 -3.21 3.53 -15.04
N ASP A 25 -3.48 4.80 -15.32
CA ASP A 25 -2.57 5.92 -15.10
C ASP A 25 -2.69 6.56 -13.69
N ILE A 26 -3.30 5.88 -12.72
CA ILE A 26 -3.39 6.36 -11.33
C ILE A 26 -1.98 6.57 -10.75
N ASN A 27 -1.72 7.79 -10.28
CA ASN A 27 -0.50 8.14 -9.56
C ASN A 27 -0.72 8.23 -8.05
N PHE A 28 -1.92 8.63 -7.62
CA PHE A 28 -2.29 8.74 -6.21
C PHE A 28 -3.57 7.94 -5.97
N LEU A 29 -3.49 6.92 -5.11
CA LEU A 29 -4.61 6.10 -4.71
C LEU A 29 -4.78 6.14 -3.20
N ILE A 30 -5.90 6.72 -2.75
CA ILE A 30 -6.24 6.86 -1.33
C ILE A 30 -7.52 6.08 -1.06
N LEU A 31 -7.43 5.04 -0.25
CA LEU A 31 -8.56 4.19 0.18
C LEU A 31 -8.76 4.25 1.71
N ASP A 32 -8.28 5.30 2.38
CA ASP A 32 -8.27 5.38 3.84
C ASP A 32 -9.65 5.13 4.45
N ARG A 33 -9.73 4.24 5.45
CA ARG A 33 -10.96 3.80 6.13
C ARG A 33 -12.03 3.19 5.23
N SER A 34 -11.76 2.94 3.95
CA SER A 34 -12.70 2.27 3.07
C SER A 34 -12.74 0.76 3.32
N TYR A 35 -13.91 0.18 3.07
CA TYR A 35 -14.24 -1.18 3.48
C TYR A 35 -15.20 -1.84 2.48
N GLY A 36 -15.45 -3.14 2.64
CA GLY A 36 -16.33 -3.91 1.75
C GLY A 36 -15.61 -4.64 0.61
N PHE A 37 -14.29 -4.52 0.55
CA PHE A 37 -13.42 -5.23 -0.39
C PHE A 37 -12.48 -6.20 0.33
N THR A 38 -12.06 -7.25 -0.37
CA THR A 38 -11.07 -8.24 0.07
C THR A 38 -9.64 -7.81 -0.30
N ASN A 39 -8.65 -8.64 0.00
CA ASN A 39 -7.27 -8.39 -0.43
C ASN A 39 -7.07 -8.53 -1.96
N ILE A 40 -8.00 -9.13 -2.69
CA ILE A 40 -7.87 -9.43 -4.12
C ILE A 40 -7.75 -8.15 -4.98
N PRO A 41 -8.67 -7.17 -4.91
CA PRO A 41 -8.52 -5.94 -5.68
C PRO A 41 -7.28 -5.13 -5.29
N ILE A 42 -6.83 -5.22 -4.03
CA ILE A 42 -5.59 -4.56 -3.59
C ILE A 42 -4.37 -5.16 -4.28
N ILE A 43 -4.32 -6.49 -4.42
CA ILE A 43 -3.28 -7.16 -5.21
C ILE A 43 -3.38 -6.78 -6.70
N GLU A 44 -4.59 -6.59 -7.24
CA GLU A 44 -4.78 -6.16 -8.65
C GLU A 44 -4.26 -4.74 -8.92
N ILE A 45 -4.04 -3.90 -7.90
CA ILE A 45 -3.36 -2.59 -8.06
C ILE A 45 -2.01 -2.78 -8.76
N ALA A 46 -1.25 -3.80 -8.35
CA ALA A 46 0.06 -4.13 -8.92
C ALA A 46 0.02 -4.49 -10.42
N LYS A 47 -1.16 -4.84 -10.96
CA LYS A 47 -1.32 -5.20 -12.37
C LYS A 47 -1.68 -4.01 -13.25
N TYR A 48 -2.43 -3.04 -12.70
CA TYR A 48 -3.03 -1.98 -13.51
C TYR A 48 -2.42 -0.61 -13.24
N CYS A 49 -2.02 -0.31 -11.99
CA CYS A 49 -1.60 1.03 -11.59
C CYS A 49 -0.07 1.15 -11.46
N LEU A 50 0.66 0.79 -12.52
CA LEU A 50 2.13 0.72 -12.53
C LEU A 50 2.83 2.08 -12.37
N LYS A 51 2.08 3.19 -12.49
CA LYS A 51 2.57 4.56 -12.35
C LYS A 51 2.33 5.16 -10.96
N LEU A 52 1.99 4.32 -9.97
CA LEU A 52 1.75 4.76 -8.61
C LEU A 52 2.96 5.45 -7.99
N LEU A 53 2.69 6.61 -7.39
CA LEU A 53 3.63 7.42 -6.63
C LEU A 53 3.20 7.53 -5.17
N HIS A 54 1.90 7.47 -4.89
CA HIS A 54 1.34 7.64 -3.56
C HIS A 54 0.22 6.62 -3.32
N LEU A 55 0.39 5.85 -2.25
CA LEU A 55 -0.58 4.86 -1.80
C LEU A 55 -0.93 5.09 -0.33
N ASN A 56 -2.22 5.23 -0.05
CA ASN A 56 -2.72 5.25 1.32
C ASN A 56 -3.81 4.18 1.47
N LEU A 57 -3.55 3.21 2.35
CA LEU A 57 -4.45 2.13 2.73
C LEU A 57 -4.73 2.14 4.25
N ASP A 58 -4.63 3.31 4.87
CA ASP A 58 -4.84 3.47 6.31
C ASP A 58 -6.19 2.91 6.73
N ALA A 59 -6.22 2.14 7.82
CA ALA A 59 -7.43 1.59 8.40
C ALA A 59 -8.30 0.76 7.42
N CYS A 60 -7.69 0.09 6.45
CA CYS A 60 -8.30 -1.00 5.69
C CYS A 60 -8.13 -2.34 6.45
N LYS A 61 -9.17 -3.18 6.48
CA LYS A 61 -9.20 -4.46 7.25
C LYS A 61 -8.60 -5.67 6.54
N SER A 62 -8.45 -5.61 5.21
CA SER A 62 -8.09 -6.77 4.40
C SER A 62 -6.68 -6.68 3.84
N LEU A 63 -5.76 -6.07 4.58
CA LEU A 63 -4.36 -5.95 4.18
C LEU A 63 -3.55 -7.16 4.66
N THR A 64 -2.66 -7.62 3.79
CA THR A 64 -1.76 -8.74 4.05
C THR A 64 -0.38 -8.42 3.51
N ASP A 65 0.66 -9.07 4.02
CA ASP A 65 2.02 -8.92 3.47
C ASP A 65 2.09 -9.12 1.96
N ARG A 66 1.26 -10.03 1.42
CA ARG A 66 1.16 -10.27 -0.02
C ARG A 66 0.65 -9.04 -0.78
N CYS A 67 -0.31 -8.30 -0.23
CA CYS A 67 -0.81 -7.07 -0.86
C CYS A 67 0.33 -6.09 -1.08
N ILE A 68 1.11 -5.83 -0.03
CA ILE A 68 2.21 -4.87 -0.08
C ILE A 68 3.29 -5.37 -1.01
N SER A 69 3.66 -6.64 -0.91
CA SER A 69 4.75 -7.20 -1.71
C SER A 69 4.47 -7.17 -3.21
N GLU A 70 3.26 -7.50 -3.63
CA GLU A 70 2.88 -7.39 -5.05
C GLU A 70 2.91 -5.92 -5.49
N ILE A 71 2.31 -5.00 -4.73
CA ILE A 71 2.28 -3.58 -5.10
C ILE A 71 3.69 -3.00 -5.23
N THR A 72 4.55 -3.19 -4.25
CA THR A 72 5.88 -2.56 -4.22
C THR A 72 6.78 -3.10 -5.32
N ARG A 73 6.69 -4.41 -5.62
CA ARG A 73 7.46 -5.05 -6.69
C ARG A 73 7.13 -4.49 -8.07
N PHE A 74 5.87 -4.21 -8.34
CA PHE A 74 5.41 -3.72 -9.64
C PHE A 74 5.30 -2.18 -9.73
N CYS A 75 5.39 -1.47 -8.59
CA CYS A 75 5.36 -0.01 -8.51
C CYS A 75 6.65 0.55 -7.87
N PRO A 76 7.84 0.37 -8.49
CA PRO A 76 9.12 0.76 -7.88
C PRO A 76 9.31 2.28 -7.73
N ASN A 77 8.45 3.08 -8.37
CA ASN A 77 8.46 4.54 -8.30
C ASN A 77 7.63 5.12 -7.14
N LEU A 78 7.10 4.27 -6.26
CA LEU A 78 6.39 4.72 -5.06
C LEU A 78 7.27 5.63 -4.21
N LYS A 79 6.71 6.78 -3.84
CA LYS A 79 7.34 7.79 -2.98
C LYS A 79 6.66 7.91 -1.63
N TYR A 80 5.38 7.55 -1.55
CA TYR A 80 4.59 7.67 -0.32
C TYR A 80 3.77 6.41 -0.10
N ILE A 81 3.93 5.81 1.07
CA ILE A 81 3.16 4.66 1.53
C ILE A 81 2.63 4.94 2.94
N SER A 82 1.32 4.82 3.14
CA SER A 82 0.71 4.87 4.47
C SER A 82 -0.15 3.63 4.69
N LEU A 83 0.17 2.90 5.77
CA LEU A 83 -0.42 1.63 6.15
C LEU A 83 -0.80 1.65 7.64
N VAL A 84 -1.41 2.72 8.13
CA VAL A 84 -1.84 2.79 9.53
C VAL A 84 -2.84 1.68 9.82
N SER A 85 -2.63 0.92 10.89
CA SER A 85 -3.61 -0.07 11.34
C SER A 85 -4.41 0.42 12.54
N LEU A 86 -5.73 0.21 12.50
CA LEU A 86 -6.64 0.36 13.63
C LEU A 86 -7.19 -1.01 14.10
N TYR A 87 -6.73 -2.10 13.52
CA TYR A 87 -7.27 -3.44 13.75
C TYR A 87 -6.17 -4.42 14.13
N ARG A 88 -6.50 -5.36 15.03
CA ARG A 88 -5.55 -6.37 15.52
C ARG A 88 -5.33 -7.52 14.53
N ASP A 89 -6.26 -7.71 13.60
CA ASP A 89 -6.27 -8.76 12.58
C ASP A 89 -5.54 -8.35 11.29
N ASN A 90 -4.93 -7.16 11.24
CA ASN A 90 -4.12 -6.75 10.10
C ASN A 90 -2.84 -7.57 10.04
N ASN A 91 -2.61 -8.22 8.89
CA ASN A 91 -1.52 -9.17 8.72
C ASN A 91 -0.34 -8.55 7.96
N ILE A 92 0.04 -7.33 8.37
CA ILE A 92 1.22 -6.62 7.90
C ILE A 92 2.31 -6.83 8.95
N SER A 93 3.46 -7.30 8.49
CA SER A 93 4.61 -7.61 9.33
C SER A 93 5.89 -7.01 8.79
N SER A 94 6.99 -7.26 9.50
CA SER A 94 8.36 -6.96 9.06
C SER A 94 8.67 -7.45 7.63
N LYS A 95 7.97 -8.48 7.12
CA LYS A 95 8.11 -8.94 5.73
C LYS A 95 7.69 -7.87 4.71
N SER A 96 6.56 -7.19 4.93
CA SER A 96 6.14 -6.06 4.09
C SER A 96 7.18 -4.95 4.08
N VAL A 97 7.71 -4.62 5.25
CA VAL A 97 8.70 -3.55 5.44
C VAL A 97 9.99 -3.86 4.68
N ILE A 98 10.47 -5.10 4.74
CA ILE A 98 11.63 -5.57 3.99
C ILE A 98 11.40 -5.45 2.48
N GLU A 99 10.24 -5.86 1.98
CA GLU A 99 9.94 -5.77 0.54
C GLU A 99 9.84 -4.31 0.06
N ILE A 100 9.25 -3.42 0.88
CA ILE A 100 9.23 -1.97 0.62
C ILE A 100 10.67 -1.46 0.49
N ALA A 101 11.54 -1.78 1.46
CA ALA A 101 12.94 -1.36 1.45
C ALA A 101 13.68 -1.82 0.19
N GLN A 102 13.42 -3.05 -0.27
CA GLN A 102 14.06 -3.63 -1.44
C GLN A 102 13.52 -3.09 -2.77
N SER A 103 12.22 -2.78 -2.83
CA SER A 103 11.55 -2.47 -4.10
C SER A 103 11.36 -0.97 -4.35
N CYS A 104 11.37 -0.15 -3.30
CA CYS A 104 11.05 1.28 -3.37
C CYS A 104 12.18 2.15 -2.76
N PRO A 105 13.40 2.17 -3.34
CA PRO A 105 14.53 2.92 -2.78
C PRO A 105 14.35 4.45 -2.80
N ASN A 106 13.40 4.96 -3.59
CA ASN A 106 13.06 6.38 -3.70
C ASN A 106 11.89 6.81 -2.79
N LEU A 107 11.55 5.99 -1.79
CA LEU A 107 10.52 6.33 -0.83
C LEU A 107 10.92 7.57 -0.01
N VAL A 108 9.96 8.47 0.18
CA VAL A 108 10.10 9.75 0.89
C VAL A 108 9.17 9.83 2.10
N TYR A 109 8.15 8.97 2.16
CA TYR A 109 7.26 8.89 3.30
C TYR A 109 6.79 7.46 3.52
N LEU A 110 6.88 7.02 4.78
CA LEU A 110 6.39 5.73 5.24
C LEU A 110 5.70 5.90 6.60
N ASN A 111 4.43 5.51 6.67
CA ASN A 111 3.69 5.48 7.92
C ASN A 111 3.21 4.06 8.23
N LEU A 112 3.71 3.52 9.35
CA LEU A 112 3.47 2.17 9.83
C LEU A 112 2.83 2.17 11.24
N ASN A 113 2.18 3.28 11.62
CA ASN A 113 1.57 3.38 12.95
C ASN A 113 0.54 2.26 13.19
N GLY A 114 0.58 1.70 14.40
CA GLY A 114 -0.35 0.66 14.82
C GLY A 114 -0.05 -0.74 14.26
N GLN A 115 1.15 -0.97 13.70
CA GLN A 115 1.56 -2.28 13.19
C GLN A 115 2.31 -3.09 14.27
N PRO A 116 1.69 -4.08 14.92
CA PRO A 116 2.27 -4.75 16.09
C PRO A 116 3.34 -5.79 15.74
N PHE A 117 3.49 -6.16 14.46
CA PHE A 117 4.38 -7.23 14.00
C PHE A 117 5.64 -6.72 13.25
N ILE A 118 5.99 -5.46 13.48
CA ILE A 118 7.18 -4.81 12.92
C ILE A 118 8.28 -4.77 13.96
N ASN A 119 9.50 -5.11 13.56
CA ASN A 119 10.68 -5.16 14.42
C ASN A 119 11.76 -4.17 13.98
N ASP A 120 12.71 -3.90 14.88
CA ASP A 120 13.78 -2.92 14.66
C ASP A 120 14.68 -3.25 13.47
N GLU A 121 14.91 -4.54 13.20
CA GLU A 121 15.72 -4.99 12.06
C GLU A 121 15.12 -4.52 10.73
N SER A 122 13.82 -4.69 10.55
CA SER A 122 13.12 -4.25 9.33
C SER A 122 13.13 -2.74 9.17
N ILE A 123 13.05 -1.99 10.28
CA ILE A 123 13.19 -0.52 10.26
C ILE A 123 14.62 -0.11 9.87
N CYS A 124 15.64 -0.79 10.39
CA CYS A 124 17.02 -0.54 9.99
C CYS A 124 17.25 -0.79 8.50
N MET A 125 16.58 -1.80 7.91
CA MET A 125 16.62 -2.03 6.47
C MET A 125 16.00 -0.88 5.68
N ILE A 126 14.86 -0.35 6.12
CA ILE A 126 14.24 0.83 5.50
C ILE A 126 15.18 2.02 5.51
N VAL A 127 15.78 2.36 6.66
CA VAL A 127 16.68 3.52 6.79
C VAL A 127 17.92 3.39 5.88
N ARG A 128 18.42 2.16 5.68
CA ARG A 128 19.57 1.90 4.81
C ARG A 128 19.23 1.95 3.33
N SER A 129 18.05 1.47 2.94
CA SER A 129 17.67 1.33 1.54
C SER A 129 16.95 2.56 0.97
N CYS A 130 16.16 3.26 1.77
CA CYS A 130 15.37 4.42 1.37
C CYS A 130 16.03 5.70 1.87
N VAL A 131 17.06 6.17 1.18
CA VAL A 131 17.92 7.29 1.62
C VAL A 131 17.24 8.67 1.61
N ASN A 132 16.04 8.77 1.02
CA ASN A 132 15.26 10.01 0.93
C ASN A 132 14.07 10.04 1.91
N LEU A 133 13.98 9.05 2.82
CA LEU A 133 12.87 8.86 3.74
C LEU A 133 12.92 9.81 4.95
#